data_AF-A0A8F6YEA9-F1
#
_entry.id   AF-A0A8F6YEA9-F1
#
_cell.length_a   1.000
_cell.length_b   1.000
_cell.length_c   1.000
_cell.angle_alpha   90.00
_cell.angle_beta   90.00
_cell.angle_gamma   90.00
#
_symmetry.space_group_name_H-M   'P 1'
#
loop_
_entity.id
_entity.type
_entity.pdbx_description
1 polymer ?
#
loop_
_entity_poly.entity_id
_entity_poly.type
_entity_poly.pdbx_seq_one_letter_code
_entity_poly.pdbx_strand_id
1 'polypeptide(L)'
;MDLRLARKIAGLTQDDCATLMNRSRKYILRLEKGARQPALDDLLMLSVIYNRTFETFFAERLAAARATVRAGLPQLPDKVSDQVNFQKRRYTLERIEDDLLNDAGTYDD
;
A
#
# COMPACT_ATOMS: atom_id res chain seq x y z
N MET A 1 -7.98 -2.03 6.81
CA MET A 1 -9.29 -2.60 6.40
C MET A 1 -9.32 -4.09 6.69
N ASP A 2 -10.39 -4.60 7.30
CA ASP A 2 -10.58 -6.03 7.50
C ASP A 2 -11.20 -6.66 6.23
N LEU A 3 -10.42 -7.47 5.50
CA LEU A 3 -10.84 -8.15 4.28
C LEU A 3 -12.03 -9.08 4.48
N ARG A 4 -12.14 -9.72 5.66
CA ARG A 4 -13.26 -10.60 5.99
C ARG A 4 -14.54 -9.79 6.18
N LEU A 5 -14.44 -8.64 6.84
CA LEU A 5 -15.57 -7.74 7.02
C LEU A 5 -16.04 -7.19 5.67
N ALA A 6 -15.12 -6.71 4.83
CA ALA A 6 -15.42 -6.21 3.49
C ALA A 6 -16.16 -7.25 2.64
N ARG A 7 -15.67 -8.50 2.64
CA ARG A 7 -16.32 -9.61 1.97
C ARG A 7 -17.75 -9.85 2.47
N LYS A 8 -17.95 -9.85 3.78
CA LYS A 8 -19.27 -10.06 4.39
C LYS A 8 -20.25 -8.94 4.04
N ILE A 9 -19.80 -7.69 4.04
CA ILE A 9 -20.61 -6.52 3.65
C ILE A 9 -21.02 -6.65 2.17
N ALA A 10 -20.12 -7.13 1.31
CA ALA A 10 -20.39 -7.39 -0.10
C ALA A 10 -21.29 -8.62 -0.34
N GLY A 11 -21.66 -9.37 0.70
CA GLY A 11 -22.50 -10.58 0.58
C GLY A 11 -21.79 -11.78 -0.07
N LEU A 12 -20.45 -11.76 -0.15
CA LEU A 12 -19.67 -12.78 -0.84
C LEU A 12 -19.19 -13.91 0.09
N THR A 13 -19.09 -15.11 -0.43
CA THR A 13 -18.40 -16.24 0.21
C THR A 13 -16.90 -16.24 -0.13
N GLN A 14 -16.12 -17.04 0.60
CA GLN A 14 -14.70 -17.21 0.26
C GLN A 14 -14.49 -17.89 -1.09
N ASP A 15 -15.44 -18.72 -1.54
CA ASP A 15 -15.36 -19.40 -2.84
C ASP A 15 -15.64 -18.42 -3.99
N ASP A 16 -16.54 -17.45 -3.78
CA ASP A 16 -16.79 -16.38 -4.75
C ASP A 16 -15.52 -15.57 -4.98
N CYS A 17 -14.89 -15.09 -3.89
CA CYS A 17 -13.62 -14.36 -4.00
C CYS A 17 -12.50 -15.21 -4.60
N ALA A 18 -12.43 -16.50 -4.26
CA ALA A 18 -11.45 -17.41 -4.84
C ALA A 18 -11.62 -17.52 -6.36
N THR A 19 -12.86 -17.67 -6.82
CA THR A 19 -13.20 -17.75 -8.24
C THR A 19 -12.89 -16.44 -8.96
N LEU A 20 -13.40 -15.31 -8.43
CA LEU A 20 -13.22 -13.97 -9.02
C LEU A 20 -11.74 -13.56 -9.11
N MET A 21 -10.93 -13.96 -8.13
CA MET A 21 -9.51 -13.62 -8.10
C MET A 21 -8.62 -14.66 -8.80
N ASN A 22 -9.21 -15.75 -9.32
CA ASN A 22 -8.47 -16.91 -9.82
C ASN A 22 -7.40 -17.39 -8.81
N ARG A 23 -7.87 -17.68 -7.59
CA ARG A 23 -7.09 -18.17 -6.45
C ARG A 23 -7.79 -19.36 -5.80
N SER A 24 -7.10 -20.07 -4.92
CA SER A 24 -7.74 -21.12 -4.11
C SER A 24 -8.48 -20.51 -2.91
N ARG A 25 -9.53 -21.16 -2.43
CA ARG A 25 -10.21 -20.78 -1.17
C ARG A 25 -9.22 -20.68 0.01
N LYS A 26 -8.24 -21.59 0.08
CA LYS A 26 -7.18 -21.57 1.10
C LYS A 26 -6.33 -20.30 1.02
N TYR A 27 -6.13 -19.76 -0.19
CA TYR A 27 -5.45 -18.48 -0.39
C TYR A 27 -6.25 -17.34 0.25
N ILE A 28 -7.55 -17.25 -0.07
CA ILE A 28 -8.47 -16.23 0.47
C ILE A 28 -8.51 -16.31 2.00
N LEU A 29 -8.64 -17.52 2.57
CA LEU A 29 -8.62 -17.71 4.02
C LEU A 29 -7.34 -17.18 4.67
N ARG A 30 -6.17 -17.39 4.03
CA ARG A 30 -4.90 -16.88 4.55
C ARG A 30 -4.78 -15.37 4.44
N LEU A 31 -5.31 -14.78 3.36
CA LEU A 31 -5.41 -13.32 3.22
C LEU A 31 -6.27 -12.73 4.33
N GLU A 32 -7.48 -13.26 4.55
CA GLU A 32 -8.41 -12.79 5.58
C GLU A 32 -7.86 -12.92 7.00
N LYS A 33 -6.95 -13.87 7.25
CA LYS A 33 -6.29 -14.05 8.55
C LYS A 33 -5.04 -13.18 8.72
N GLY A 34 -4.62 -12.43 7.69
CA GLY A 34 -3.32 -11.74 7.68
C GLY A 34 -2.11 -12.68 7.62
N ALA A 35 -2.31 -13.99 7.56
CA ALA A 35 -1.26 -15.02 7.46
C ALA A 35 -0.59 -15.07 6.07
N ARG A 36 -1.09 -14.28 5.13
CA ARG A 36 -0.47 -14.01 3.84
C ARG A 36 -0.70 -12.55 3.47
N GLN A 37 0.36 -11.90 3.05
CA GLN A 37 0.29 -10.57 2.45
C GLN A 37 -0.18 -10.68 0.99
N PRO A 38 -1.16 -9.86 0.56
CA PRO A 38 -1.63 -9.87 -0.82
C PRO A 38 -0.56 -9.31 -1.77
N ALA A 39 -0.45 -9.89 -2.96
CA ALA A 39 0.36 -9.35 -4.05
C ALA A 39 -0.33 -8.14 -4.69
N LEU A 40 0.39 -7.39 -5.54
CA LEU A 40 -0.17 -6.23 -6.24
C LEU A 40 -1.45 -6.59 -7.02
N ASP A 41 -1.41 -7.68 -7.78
CA ASP A 41 -2.57 -8.14 -8.56
C ASP A 41 -3.76 -8.49 -7.66
N ASP A 42 -3.52 -9.10 -6.51
CA ASP A 42 -4.60 -9.41 -5.55
C ASP A 42 -5.29 -8.13 -5.11
N LEU A 43 -4.55 -7.04 -4.96
CA LEU A 43 -5.06 -5.77 -4.45
C LEU A 43 -5.82 -5.00 -5.51
N LEU A 44 -5.37 -5.05 -6.77
CA LEU A 44 -6.13 -4.54 -7.91
C LEU A 44 -7.44 -5.30 -8.10
N MET A 45 -7.45 -6.62 -7.88
CA MET A 45 -8.69 -7.38 -7.92
C MET A 45 -9.63 -7.03 -6.76
N LEU A 46 -9.09 -6.87 -5.53
CA LEU A 46 -9.89 -6.50 -4.36
C LEU A 46 -10.48 -5.09 -4.46
N SER A 47 -9.77 -4.12 -5.06
CA SER A 47 -10.30 -2.78 -5.30
C SER A 47 -11.50 -2.80 -6.25
N VAL A 48 -11.46 -3.65 -7.28
CA VAL A 48 -12.58 -3.88 -8.19
C VAL A 48 -13.74 -4.58 -7.48
N ILE A 49 -13.47 -5.67 -6.75
CA ILE A 49 -14.52 -6.47 -6.09
C ILE A 49 -15.25 -5.67 -5.02
N TYR A 50 -14.55 -4.84 -4.24
CA TYR A 50 -15.15 -4.09 -3.14
C TYR A 50 -15.43 -2.62 -3.46
N ASN A 51 -15.18 -2.18 -4.69
CA ASN A 51 -15.31 -0.80 -5.14
C ASN A 51 -14.68 0.21 -4.15
N ARG A 52 -13.43 -0.07 -3.75
CA ARG A 52 -12.68 0.73 -2.77
C ARG A 52 -11.35 1.15 -3.34
N THR A 53 -10.87 2.32 -2.92
CA THR A 53 -9.57 2.81 -3.36
C THR A 53 -8.46 1.93 -2.81
N PHE A 54 -7.34 1.96 -3.52
CA PHE A 54 -6.18 1.16 -3.20
C PHE A 54 -5.70 1.53 -1.79
N GLU A 55 -5.62 2.81 -1.41
CA GLU A 55 -5.06 3.22 -0.10
C GLU A 55 -5.71 2.53 1.10
N THR A 56 -7.01 2.26 1.06
CA THR A 56 -7.75 1.58 2.14
C THR A 56 -7.22 0.17 2.44
N PHE A 57 -6.66 -0.53 1.44
CA PHE A 57 -6.05 -1.85 1.59
C PHE A 57 -4.57 -1.81 1.99
N PHE A 58 -3.92 -0.65 1.90
CA PHE A 58 -2.48 -0.52 2.06
C PHE A 58 -2.05 0.39 3.19
N ALA A 59 -2.95 0.99 3.97
CA ALA A 59 -2.58 1.92 5.04
C ALA A 59 -1.35 1.45 5.86
N GLU A 60 -1.34 0.19 6.32
CA GLU A 60 -0.19 -0.38 7.04
C GLU A 60 1.07 -0.56 6.17
N ARG A 61 0.91 -1.04 4.93
CA ARG A 61 2.02 -1.22 3.98
C ARG A 61 2.62 0.10 3.53
N LEU A 62 1.77 1.11 3.33
CA LEU A 62 2.14 2.47 2.98
C LEU A 62 2.87 3.10 4.15
N ALA A 63 2.39 2.93 5.39
CA ALA A 63 3.10 3.35 6.59
C ALA A 63 4.50 2.70 6.70
N ALA A 64 4.61 1.40 6.43
CA ALA A 64 5.91 0.70 6.41
C ALA A 64 6.85 1.20 5.29
N ALA A 65 6.31 1.45 4.10
CA ALA A 65 7.07 2.02 2.99
C ALA A 65 7.54 3.44 3.31
N ARG A 66 6.66 4.30 3.86
CA ARG A 66 7.00 5.64 4.34
C ARG A 66 8.09 5.60 5.41
N ALA A 67 7.99 4.70 6.38
CA ALA A 67 9.03 4.50 7.40
C ALA A 67 10.39 4.11 6.77
N THR A 68 10.36 3.25 5.75
CA THR A 68 11.57 2.84 5.01
C THR A 68 12.18 4.02 4.25
N VAL A 69 11.38 4.80 3.53
CA VAL A 69 11.85 6.00 2.81
C VAL A 69 12.42 7.03 3.80
N ARG A 70 11.71 7.29 4.91
CA ARG A 70 12.16 8.19 5.98
C ARG A 70 13.51 7.78 6.56
N ALA A 71 13.71 6.48 6.80
CA ALA A 71 14.99 5.96 7.29
C ALA A 71 16.12 6.06 6.24
N GLY A 72 15.78 6.06 4.96
CA GLY A 72 16.73 6.20 3.85
C GLY A 72 17.16 7.63 3.57
N LEU A 73 16.34 8.64 3.87
CA LEU A 73 16.66 10.06 3.60
C LEU A 73 18.01 10.49 4.18
N PRO A 74 18.35 10.20 5.45
CA PRO A 74 19.66 10.56 6.01
C PRO A 74 20.83 9.73 5.45
N GLN A 75 20.54 8.64 4.73
CA GLN A 75 21.54 7.74 4.14
C GLN A 75 21.85 8.07 2.68
N LEU A 76 21.23 9.13 2.14
CA LEU A 76 21.47 9.55 0.77
C LEU A 76 22.94 9.98 0.58
N PRO A 77 23.55 9.65 -0.57
CA PRO A 77 24.92 10.03 -0.83
C PRO A 77 25.05 11.55 -0.94
N ASP A 78 26.04 12.11 -0.24
CA ASP A 78 26.39 13.54 -0.31
C ASP A 78 26.98 13.91 -1.67
N LYS A 79 27.77 12.99 -2.25
CA LYS A 79 28.38 13.15 -3.57
C LYS A 79 27.52 12.47 -4.62
N VAL A 80 27.04 13.26 -5.57
CA VAL A 80 26.32 12.79 -6.75
C VAL A 80 27.08 13.22 -8.01
N SER A 81 26.86 12.51 -9.13
CA SER A 81 27.48 12.82 -10.42
C SER A 81 27.24 14.26 -10.85
N ASP A 82 28.20 14.85 -11.56
CA ASP A 82 28.14 16.22 -12.09
C ASP A 82 27.00 16.42 -13.11
N GLN A 83 26.46 15.34 -13.66
CA GLN A 83 25.32 15.38 -14.60
C GLN A 83 23.96 15.55 -13.88
N VAL A 84 23.93 15.51 -12.55
CA VAL A 84 22.69 15.62 -11.78
C VAL A 84 22.23 17.08 -11.70
N ASN A 85 20.94 17.30 -11.93
CA ASN A 85 20.31 18.58 -11.65
C ASN A 85 20.13 18.76 -10.14
N PHE A 86 21.10 19.39 -9.47
CA PHE A 86 21.11 19.61 -8.03
C PHE A 86 19.86 20.32 -7.51
N GLN A 87 19.37 21.34 -8.23
CA GLN A 87 18.21 22.10 -7.82
C GLN A 87 16.95 21.23 -7.81
N LYS A 88 16.72 20.43 -8.87
CA LYS A 88 15.59 19.49 -8.94
C LYS A 88 15.72 18.36 -7.91
N ARG A 89 16.94 17.89 -7.65
CA ARG A 89 17.19 16.86 -6.62
C ARG A 89 16.81 17.40 -5.25
N ARG A 90 17.32 18.58 -4.87
CA ARG A 90 17.01 19.21 -3.59
C ARG A 90 15.52 19.43 -3.40
N TYR A 91 14.86 20.05 -4.40
CA TYR A 91 13.42 20.27 -4.37
C TYR A 91 12.61 18.98 -4.18
N THR A 92 13.00 17.91 -4.89
CA THR A 92 12.34 16.60 -4.75
C THR A 92 12.48 16.03 -3.34
N LEU A 93 13.67 16.15 -2.74
CA LEU A 93 13.95 15.61 -1.41
C LEU A 93 13.24 16.40 -0.31
N GLU A 94 13.27 17.74 -0.38
CA GLU A 94 12.52 18.63 0.53
C GLU A 94 11.02 18.30 0.49
N ARG A 95 10.44 18.18 -0.72
CA ARG A 95 9.03 17.78 -0.86
C ARG A 95 8.73 16.41 -0.23
N ILE A 96 9.60 15.42 -0.44
CA ILE A 96 9.41 14.08 0.15
C ILE A 96 9.46 14.14 1.68
N GLU A 97 10.39 14.93 2.24
CA GLU A 97 10.51 15.11 3.68
C GLU A 97 9.26 15.81 4.26
N ASP A 98 8.80 16.89 3.62
CA ASP A 98 7.57 17.59 3.99
C ASP A 98 6.35 16.67 3.94
N ASP A 99 6.17 15.91 2.86
CA ASP A 99 5.06 14.96 2.70
C ASP A 99 5.07 13.90 3.83
N LEU A 100 6.25 13.37 4.18
CA LEU A 100 6.40 12.37 5.24
C LEU A 100 6.17 12.94 6.65
N LEU A 101 6.41 14.24 6.87
CA LEU A 101 6.12 14.92 8.14
C LEU A 101 4.63 15.25 8.29
N ASN A 102 3.97 15.60 7.18
CA ASN A 102 2.57 16.02 7.17
C ASN A 102 1.56 14.84 7.19
N ASP A 103 1.98 13.62 6.86
CA ASP A 103 1.14 12.40 6.82
C ASP A 103 0.69 11.84 8.19
N ALA A 104 0.74 12.64 9.26
CA ALA A 104 0.22 12.25 10.58
C ALA A 104 -1.32 12.19 10.67
N GLY A 105 -2.07 12.58 9.63
CA GLY A 105 -3.51 12.42 9.63
C GLY A 105 -4.22 13.04 8.44
N THR A 106 -4.60 12.20 7.48
CA THR A 106 -5.75 12.40 6.57
C THR A 106 -5.96 11.12 5.77
N TYR A 107 -6.56 10.11 6.41
CA TYR A 107 -7.36 9.10 5.73
C TYR A 107 -8.56 8.80 6.64
N ASP A 108 -9.26 9.86 7.04
CA ASP A 108 -10.64 9.75 7.49
C ASP A 108 -11.49 9.66 6.22
N ASP A 109 -12.16 8.52 6.08
CA ASP A 109 -13.25 8.25 5.15
C ASP A 109 -14.50 7.99 6.00
#